data_AF-A0A135I6D6-F1
#
_entry.id   AF-A0A135I6D6-F1
#
_cell.length_a   1.000
_cell.length_b   1.000
_cell.length_c   1.000
_cell.angle_alpha   90.00
_cell.angle_beta   90.00
_cell.angle_gamma   90.00
#
_symmetry.space_group_name_H-M   'P 1'
#
loop_
_entity.id
_entity.type
_entity.pdbx_description
1 polymer ?
#
loop_
_entity_poly.entity_id
_entity_poly.type
_entity_poly.pdbx_seq_one_letter_code
_entity_poly.pdbx_strand_id
1 'polypeptide(L)'
;MTGRKIAAVGCMVAGVAVALGAFAAHGLKAQLTPYELSIVEKGVQYQFWHALALIGLGLWQDVAPKRSLVVASCFIGVGILCFSCSLYGLALTDWRWLWPITPLGGTSFLIGWGIAAWSLWRKA
;
A
#
# COMPACT_ATOMS: atom_id res chain seq x y z
N MET A 1 -1.16 12.45 -14.49
CA MET A 1 -1.97 12.36 -13.26
C MET A 1 -1.65 13.57 -12.41
N THR A 2 -2.64 14.33 -11.92
CA THR A 2 -2.38 15.49 -11.06
C THR A 2 -2.00 15.03 -9.66
N GLY A 3 -1.18 15.81 -8.94
CA GLY A 3 -0.75 15.50 -7.59
C GLY A 3 -1.94 15.26 -6.63
N ARG A 4 -2.96 16.11 -6.74
CA ARG A 4 -4.23 15.98 -6.00
C ARG A 4 -4.92 14.63 -6.16
N LYS A 5 -4.92 14.05 -7.37
CA LYS A 5 -5.52 12.73 -7.62
C LYS A 5 -4.75 11.62 -6.91
N ILE A 6 -3.42 11.68 -6.95
CA ILE A 6 -2.55 10.72 -6.25
C ILE A 6 -2.79 10.81 -4.74
N ALA A 7 -2.82 12.02 -4.18
CA ALA A 7 -3.06 12.22 -2.76
C ALA A 7 -4.46 11.77 -2.33
N ALA A 8 -5.49 12.04 -3.13
CA ALA A 8 -6.85 11.57 -2.87
C ALA A 8 -6.94 10.03 -2.82
N VAL A 9 -6.28 9.34 -3.74
CA VAL A 9 -6.15 7.87 -3.71
C VAL A 9 -5.45 7.43 -2.42
N GLY A 10 -4.36 8.09 -2.03
CA GLY A 10 -3.69 7.83 -0.76
C GLY A 10 -4.63 7.96 0.45
N CYS A 11 -5.43 9.03 0.52
CA CYS A 11 -6.42 9.20 1.59
C CYS A 11 -7.48 8.08 1.60
N MET A 12 -7.99 7.69 0.43
CA MET A 12 -8.96 6.60 0.31
C MET A 12 -8.36 5.28 0.80
N VAL A 13 -7.16 4.94 0.35
CA VAL A 13 -6.46 3.71 0.74
C VAL A 13 -6.16 3.71 2.25
N ALA A 14 -5.75 4.85 2.82
CA ALA A 14 -5.52 4.98 4.26
C ALA A 14 -6.82 4.74 5.06
N GLY A 15 -7.94 5.32 4.61
CA GLY A 15 -9.25 5.09 5.22
C GLY A 15 -9.69 3.62 5.16
N VAL A 16 -9.47 2.94 4.04
CA VAL A 16 -9.72 1.50 3.92
C VAL A 16 -8.83 0.70 4.87
N ALA A 17 -7.56 1.08 5.04
CA ALA A 17 -6.67 0.41 5.98
C ALA A 17 -7.17 0.55 7.43
N VAL A 18 -7.63 1.73 7.82
CA VAL A 18 -8.25 1.97 9.14
C VAL A 18 -9.50 1.11 9.33
N ALA A 19 -10.39 1.08 8.34
CA ALA A 19 -11.62 0.29 8.41
C ALA A 19 -11.33 -1.22 8.53
N LEU A 20 -10.41 -1.75 7.72
CA LEU A 20 -10.00 -3.15 7.77
C LEU A 20 -9.28 -3.49 9.08
N GLY A 21 -8.41 -2.61 9.58
CA GLY A 21 -7.73 -2.79 10.87
C GLY A 21 -8.70 -2.85 12.04
N ALA A 22 -9.67 -1.93 12.10
CA ALA A 22 -10.72 -1.93 13.11
C ALA A 22 -11.59 -3.20 13.02
N PHE A 23 -12.00 -3.58 11.81
CA PHE A 23 -12.79 -4.79 11.57
C PHE A 23 -12.03 -6.06 11.98
N ALA A 24 -10.73 -6.15 11.68
CA ALA A 24 -9.90 -7.27 12.10
C ALA A 24 -9.80 -7.37 13.63
N ALA A 25 -9.51 -6.24 14.28
CA ALA A 25 -9.27 -6.18 15.72
C ALA A 25 -10.54 -6.42 16.57
N HIS A 26 -11.73 -6.08 16.06
CA HIS A 26 -12.98 -6.14 16.83
C HIS A 26 -13.99 -7.14 16.26
N GLY A 27 -14.09 -7.27 14.94
CA GLY A 27 -15.08 -8.13 14.26
C GLY A 27 -14.57 -9.54 13.96
N LEU A 28 -13.27 -9.73 13.72
CA LEU A 28 -12.70 -11.02 13.30
C LEU A 28 -11.82 -11.69 14.36
N LYS A 29 -11.50 -11.01 15.47
CA LYS A 29 -10.57 -11.50 16.49
C LYS A 29 -10.95 -12.87 17.10
N ALA A 30 -12.24 -13.17 17.19
CA ALA A 30 -12.74 -14.46 17.69
C ALA A 30 -12.79 -15.57 16.62
N GLN A 31 -12.67 -15.20 15.34
CA GLN A 31 -12.77 -16.12 14.19
C GLN A 31 -11.40 -16.49 13.63
N LEU A 32 -10.43 -15.59 13.72
CA LEU A 32 -9.07 -15.79 13.23
C LEU A 32 -8.16 -16.31 14.35
N THR A 33 -7.26 -17.22 13.98
CA THR A 33 -6.13 -17.60 14.84
C THR A 33 -5.19 -16.39 15.05
N PRO A 34 -4.35 -16.41 16.11
CA PRO A 34 -3.35 -15.36 16.31
C PRO A 34 -2.41 -15.17 15.12
N TYR A 35 -2.12 -16.25 14.38
CA TYR A 35 -1.29 -16.19 13.19
C TYR A 35 -1.98 -15.47 12.03
N GLU A 36 -3.23 -15.83 11.71
CA GLU A 36 -4.01 -15.18 10.65
C GLU A 36 -4.28 -13.71 10.97
N LEU A 37 -4.56 -13.38 12.24
CA LEU A 37 -4.72 -11.99 12.68
C LEU A 37 -3.44 -11.19 12.43
N SER A 38 -2.27 -11.77 12.75
CA SER A 38 -0.97 -11.12 12.49
C SER A 38 -0.70 -10.89 10.98
N ILE A 39 -1.25 -11.74 10.10
CA ILE A 39 -1.18 -11.56 8.65
C ILE A 39 -2.02 -10.35 8.22
N VAL A 40 -3.25 -10.23 8.72
CA VAL A 40 -4.13 -9.08 8.43
C VAL A 40 -3.50 -7.78 8.96
N GLU A 41 -3.00 -7.78 10.19
CA GLU A 41 -2.32 -6.63 10.80
C GLU A 41 -1.13 -6.17 9.96
N LYS A 42 -0.32 -7.10 9.46
CA LYS A 42 0.79 -6.77 8.54
C LYS A 42 0.30 -6.17 7.23
N GLY A 43 -0.76 -6.72 6.63
CA GLY A 43 -1.38 -6.17 5.43
C GLY A 43 -1.86 -4.73 5.64
N VAL A 44 -2.56 -4.46 6.75
CA VAL A 44 -3.04 -3.12 7.14
C VAL A 44 -1.89 -2.15 7.38
N GLN A 45 -0.86 -2.58 8.11
CA GLN A 45 0.30 -1.74 8.41
C GLN A 45 1.01 -1.28 7.13
N TYR A 46 1.29 -2.22 6.21
CA TYR A 46 1.90 -1.89 4.91
C TYR A 46 0.98 -0.99 4.08
N GLN A 47 -0.31 -1.32 3.99
CA GLN A 47 -1.28 -0.50 3.26
C GLN A 47 -1.27 0.95 3.76
N PHE A 48 -1.29 1.15 5.08
CA PHE A 48 -1.33 2.48 5.68
C PHE A 48 -0.05 3.29 5.42
N TRP A 49 1.13 2.69 5.62
CA TRP A 49 2.40 3.38 5.35
C TRP A 49 2.55 3.79 3.88
N HIS A 50 2.17 2.90 2.97
CA HIS A 50 2.23 3.18 1.53
C HIS A 50 1.14 4.16 1.08
N ALA A 51 -0.01 4.20 1.75
CA ALA A 51 -1.02 5.23 1.55
C ALA A 51 -0.51 6.62 1.94
N LEU A 52 0.15 6.76 3.10
CA LEU A 52 0.79 8.01 3.49
C LEU A 52 1.88 8.44 2.50
N ALA A 53 2.64 7.48 1.96
CA ALA A 53 3.60 7.74 0.89
C ALA A 53 2.93 8.30 -0.37
N LEU A 54 1.78 7.76 -0.79
CA LEU A 54 1.01 8.30 -1.92
C LEU A 54 0.53 9.73 -1.64
N ILE A 55 0.08 10.03 -0.41
CA ILE A 55 -0.28 11.40 -0.03
C ILE A 55 0.93 12.33 -0.18
N GLY A 56 2.08 11.97 0.38
CA GLY A 56 3.30 12.77 0.29
C GLY A 56 3.78 12.98 -1.15
N LEU A 57 3.80 11.91 -1.96
CA LEU A 57 4.18 11.98 -3.37
C LEU A 57 3.19 12.82 -4.18
N GLY A 58 1.90 12.72 -3.90
CA GLY A 58 0.86 13.53 -4.54
C GLY A 58 1.00 15.02 -4.22
N LEU A 59 1.25 15.37 -2.95
CA LEU A 59 1.51 16.75 -2.55
C LEU A 59 2.78 17.31 -3.22
N TRP A 60 3.86 16.53 -3.23
CA TRP A 60 5.10 16.94 -3.90
C TRP A 60 4.93 17.12 -5.41
N GLN A 61 4.16 16.24 -6.04
CA GLN A 61 3.87 16.30 -7.47
C GLN A 61 3.08 17.56 -7.86
N ASP A 62 2.31 18.16 -6.95
CA ASP A 62 1.59 19.42 -7.18
C ASP A 62 2.55 20.63 -7.20
N VAL A 63 3.60 20.59 -6.39
CA VAL A 63 4.58 21.69 -6.24
C VAL A 63 5.74 21.58 -7.24
N ALA A 64 6.23 20.37 -7.48
CA ALA A 64 7.36 20.09 -8.37
C ALA A 64 7.07 18.87 -9.25
N PRO A 65 6.29 19.05 -10.34
CA PRO A 65 5.83 17.94 -11.16
C PRO A 65 6.99 17.19 -11.81
N LYS A 66 7.09 15.88 -11.54
CA LYS A 66 8.06 14.97 -12.17
C LYS A 66 7.36 13.69 -12.63
N ARG A 67 7.58 13.27 -13.87
CA ARG A 67 7.01 12.02 -14.41
C ARG A 67 7.39 10.80 -13.55
N SER A 68 8.61 10.79 -13.01
CA SER A 68 9.10 9.75 -12.11
C SER A 68 8.29 9.62 -10.83
N LEU A 69 7.76 10.70 -10.25
CA LEU A 69 6.92 10.62 -9.05
C LEU A 69 5.55 9.99 -9.34
N VAL A 70 5.00 10.23 -10.53
CA VAL A 70 3.79 9.53 -10.98
C VAL A 70 4.05 8.05 -11.15
N VAL A 71 5.18 7.68 -11.77
CA VAL A 71 5.57 6.27 -11.94
C VAL A 71 5.79 5.59 -10.59
N ALA A 72 6.52 6.23 -9.67
CA ALA A 72 6.70 5.74 -8.30
C ALA A 72 5.34 5.50 -7.60
N SER A 73 4.41 6.44 -7.73
CA SER A 73 3.07 6.33 -7.15
C SER A 73 2.29 5.15 -7.73
N CYS A 74 2.40 4.87 -9.04
CA CYS A 74 1.78 3.69 -9.65
C CYS A 74 2.35 2.38 -9.08
N PHE A 75 3.67 2.27 -8.94
CA PHE A 75 4.30 1.08 -8.35
C PHE A 75 3.91 0.89 -6.88
N ILE A 76 3.80 1.97 -6.11
CA ILE A 76 3.28 1.90 -4.74
C ILE A 76 1.82 1.46 -4.72
N GLY A 77 0.97 2.00 -5.60
CA GLY A 77 -0.44 1.59 -5.70
C GLY A 77 -0.62 0.11 -6.07
N VAL A 78 0.12 -0.37 -7.07
CA VAL A 78 0.14 -1.80 -7.44
C VAL A 78 0.67 -2.65 -6.29
N GLY A 79 1.71 -2.18 -5.60
CA GLY A 79 2.23 -2.83 -4.41
C GLY A 79 1.16 -3.01 -3.32
N ILE A 80 0.35 -1.98 -3.04
CA ILE A 80 -0.76 -2.08 -2.07
C ILE A 80 -1.75 -3.18 -2.48
N LEU A 81 -2.17 -3.20 -3.75
CA LEU A 81 -3.13 -4.19 -4.24
C LEU A 81 -2.55 -5.61 -4.17
N CYS A 82 -1.33 -5.82 -4.65
CA CYS A 82 -0.72 -7.14 -4.69
C CYS A 82 -0.27 -7.63 -3.30
N PHE A 83 0.28 -6.76 -2.46
CA PHE A 83 0.81 -7.13 -1.15
C PHE A 83 -0.31 -7.19 -0.11
N SER A 84 -1.02 -6.10 0.15
CA SER A 84 -1.98 -6.03 1.25
C SER A 84 -3.23 -6.84 0.97
N CYS A 85 -3.81 -6.75 -0.23
CA CYS A 85 -5.03 -7.52 -0.54
C CYS A 85 -4.77 -9.03 -0.62
N SER A 86 -3.57 -9.47 -1.04
CA SER A 86 -3.23 -10.91 -0.99
C SER A 86 -3.11 -11.43 0.43
N LEU A 87 -2.55 -10.65 1.37
CA LEU A 87 -2.51 -11.02 2.78
C LEU A 87 -3.91 -11.08 3.41
N TYR A 88 -4.81 -10.15 3.06
CA TYR A 88 -6.21 -10.23 3.50
C TYR A 88 -6.91 -11.47 2.97
N GLY A 89 -6.75 -11.76 1.67
CA GLY A 89 -7.31 -12.97 1.08
C GLY A 89 -6.76 -14.23 1.73
N LEU A 90 -5.44 -14.31 1.94
CA LEU A 90 -4.80 -15.45 2.60
C LEU A 90 -5.36 -15.70 4.00
N ALA A 91 -5.48 -14.65 4.81
CA ALA A 91 -5.98 -14.77 6.19
C ALA A 91 -7.48 -15.10 6.28
N LEU A 92 -8.29 -14.68 5.30
CA LEU A 92 -9.75 -14.85 5.34
C LEU A 92 -10.25 -16.12 4.61
N THR A 93 -9.47 -16.66 3.68
CA THR A 93 -9.92 -17.74 2.79
C THR A 93 -8.97 -18.95 2.74
N ASP A 94 -7.79 -18.84 3.38
CA ASP A 94 -6.69 -19.82 3.29
C ASP A 94 -6.27 -20.16 1.84
N TRP A 95 -6.48 -19.23 0.91
CA TRP A 95 -6.10 -19.39 -0.49
C TRP A 95 -4.59 -19.29 -0.70
N ARG A 96 -3.89 -20.40 -0.51
CA ARG A 96 -2.42 -20.50 -0.59
C ARG A 96 -1.83 -20.06 -1.93
N TRP A 97 -2.61 -20.09 -3.01
CA TRP A 97 -2.17 -19.60 -4.33
C TRP A 97 -1.95 -18.08 -4.37
N LEU A 98 -2.44 -17.33 -3.37
CA LEU A 98 -2.16 -15.89 -3.20
C LEU A 98 -0.74 -15.62 -2.70
N TRP A 99 -0.08 -16.62 -2.09
CA TRP A 99 1.24 -16.44 -1.48
C TRP A 99 2.30 -15.90 -2.45
N PRO A 100 2.43 -16.37 -3.71
CA PRO A 100 3.38 -15.82 -4.68
C PRO A 100 3.06 -14.39 -5.13
N ILE A 101 1.85 -13.87 -4.88
CA ILE A 101 1.46 -12.49 -5.25
C ILE A 101 2.03 -11.48 -4.25
N THR A 102 2.09 -11.85 -2.96
CA THR A 102 2.67 -11.01 -1.91
C THR A 102 4.10 -10.55 -2.21
N PRO A 103 5.08 -11.42 -2.56
CA PRO A 103 6.43 -10.97 -2.88
C PRO A 103 6.48 -10.08 -4.13
N LEU A 104 5.62 -10.28 -5.13
CA LEU A 104 5.52 -9.39 -6.28
C LEU A 104 5.07 -7.98 -5.86
N GLY A 105 4.11 -7.88 -4.93
CA GLY A 105 3.72 -6.61 -4.32
C GLY A 105 4.87 -5.96 -3.55
N GLY A 106 5.66 -6.75 -2.82
CA GLY A 106 6.85 -6.29 -2.12
C GLY A 106 7.91 -5.74 -3.07
N THR A 107 8.19 -6.44 -4.18
CA THR A 107 9.09 -5.95 -5.24
C THR A 107 8.57 -4.65 -5.86
N SER A 108 7.25 -4.56 -6.10
CA SER A 108 6.62 -3.32 -6.60
C SER A 108 6.85 -2.15 -5.64
N PHE A 109 6.73 -2.36 -4.33
CA PHE A 109 7.06 -1.32 -3.34
C PHE A 109 8.52 -0.88 -3.40
N LEU A 110 9.46 -1.83 -3.48
CA LEU A 110 10.89 -1.52 -3.56
C LEU A 110 11.21 -0.67 -4.80
N ILE A 111 10.63 -1.03 -5.95
CA ILE A 111 10.78 -0.25 -7.19
C ILE A 111 10.18 1.15 -7.03
N GLY A 112 8.97 1.26 -6.49
CA GLY A 112 8.29 2.54 -6.27
C GLY A 112 9.09 3.48 -5.38
N TRP A 113 9.57 3.00 -4.23
CA TRP A 113 10.42 3.77 -3.33
C TRP A 113 11.77 4.13 -3.94
N GLY A 114 12.40 3.21 -4.68
CA GLY A 114 13.65 3.48 -5.38
C GLY A 114 13.51 4.60 -6.42
N ILE A 115 12.43 4.59 -7.20
CA ILE A 115 12.14 5.64 -8.17
C ILE A 115 11.86 6.98 -7.46
N ALA A 116 11.10 6.97 -6.36
CA ALA A 116 10.85 8.17 -5.57
C ALA A 116 12.15 8.78 -5.02
N ALA A 117 13.00 7.97 -4.39
CA ALA A 117 14.29 8.40 -3.86
C ALA A 117 15.19 9.00 -4.95
N TRP A 118 15.34 8.29 -6.08
CA TRP A 118 16.12 8.77 -7.22
C TRP A 118 15.55 10.07 -7.83
N SER A 119 14.23 10.19 -7.90
CA SER A 119 13.54 11.38 -8.39
C SER A 119 13.78 12.60 -7.49
N LEU A 120 13.93 12.39 -6.18
CA LEU A 120 14.18 13.45 -5.22
C LEU A 120 15.67 13.82 -5.14
N TRP A 121 16.59 12.85 -5.28
CA TRP A 121 18.03 13.12 -5.29
C TRP A 121 18.52 13.84 -6.54
N ARG A 122 17.90 13.60 -7.70
CA ARG A 122 18.26 14.36 -8.89
C ARG A 122 17.77 15.79 -8.75
N LYS A 123 18.74 16.72 -8.61
CA LYS A 123 18.54 18.15 -8.85
C LYS A 123 17.87 18.32 -10.22
N ALA A 124 16.86 19.17 -10.25
CA ALA A 124 16.12 19.49 -11.48
C ALA A 124 17.06 20.06 -12.54
#